data_AF-H0EAX8-F1
#
_entry.id   AF-H0EAX8-F1
#
_cell.length_a   1.000
_cell.length_b   1.000
_cell.length_c   1.000
_cell.angle_alpha   90.00
_cell.angle_beta   90.00
_cell.angle_gamma   90.00
#
_symmetry.space_group_name_H-M   'P 1'
#
loop_
_entity.id
_entity.type
_entity.pdbx_description
1 polymer ?
#
loop_
_entity_poly.entity_id
_entity_poly.type
_entity_poly.pdbx_seq_one_letter_code
_entity_poly.pdbx_strand_id
1 'polypeptide(L)' 'MKRRPAETTAAGGGLLAVVAALLGLPVEVVAAIAAVGGALPGVVSWLVDHGGVRGVLRAVWAGRI' A
#
# COMPACT_ATOMS: atom_id res chain seq x y z
N MET A 1 12.42 -15.20 7.78
CA MET A 1 11.57 -15.15 6.57
C MET A 1 11.58 -13.72 6.04
N LYS A 2 12.23 -13.44 4.89
CA LYS A 2 12.10 -12.14 4.21
C LYS A 2 10.64 -12.02 3.76
N ARG A 3 9.82 -11.21 4.44
CA ARG A 3 8.51 -10.83 3.89
C ARG A 3 8.77 -10.19 2.55
N ARG A 4 8.03 -10.57 1.51
CA ARG A 4 8.06 -9.94 0.19
C ARG A 4 6.87 -8.96 0.14
N PRO A 5 6.97 -7.80 0.82
CA PRO A 5 5.84 -6.88 0.97
C PRO A 5 5.26 -6.50 -0.39
N ALA A 6 6.11 -6.30 -1.40
CA ALA A 6 5.71 -5.98 -2.77
C ALA A 6 4.81 -7.03 -3.45
N GLU A 7 5.02 -8.33 -3.17
CA GLU A 7 4.20 -9.40 -3.75
C GLU A 7 2.85 -9.52 -3.02
N THR A 8 2.85 -9.38 -1.68
CA THR A 8 1.61 -9.36 -0.90
C THR A 8 0.76 -8.12 -1.16
N THR A 9 1.38 -6.98 -1.48
CA THR A 9 0.67 -5.73 -1.77
C THR A 9 0.02 -5.76 -3.14
N ALA A 10 0.76 -6.19 -4.17
CA ALA A 10 0.21 -6.35 -5.51
C ALA A 10 -0.94 -7.38 -5.54
N ALA A 11 -0.79 -8.48 -4.79
CA ALA A 11 -1.85 -9.49 -4.65
C ALA A 11 -3.09 -8.95 -3.91
N GLY A 12 -2.90 -8.17 -2.85
CA GLY A 12 -4.00 -7.55 -2.08
C GLY A 12 -4.81 -6.52 -2.90
N GLY A 13 -4.12 -5.66 -3.65
CA GLY A 13 -4.76 -4.70 -4.56
C GLY A 13 -5.52 -5.38 -5.70
N GLY A 14 -4.94 -6.41 -6.30
CA GLY A 14 -5.58 -7.19 -7.37
C GLY A 14 -6.85 -7.90 -6.90
N LEU A 15 -6.84 -8.52 -5.72
CA LEU A 15 -8.02 -9.19 -5.17
C LEU A 15 -9.17 -8.22 -4.92
N LEU A 16 -8.89 -7.05 -4.32
CA LEU A 16 -9.90 -6.03 -4.06
C LEU A 16 -10.49 -5.47 -5.36
N ALA A 17 -9.68 -5.30 -6.40
CA ALA A 17 -10.14 -4.86 -7.71
C ALA A 17 -11.10 -5.88 -8.38
N VAL A 18 -10.79 -7.18 -8.26
CA VAL A 18 -11.68 -8.24 -8.76
C VAL A 18 -13.01 -8.24 -8.01
N VAL A 19 -12.99 -8.12 -6.68
CA VAL A 19 -14.22 -8.02 -5.88
C VAL A 19 -15.03 -6.78 -6.27
N ALA A 20 -14.37 -5.63 -6.45
CA ALA A 20 -15.02 -4.40 -6.87
C ALA A 20 -15.68 -4.52 -8.25
N ALA A 21 -15.01 -5.18 -9.21
CA ALA A 21 -15.57 -5.46 -10.53
C ALA A 21 -16.77 -6.41 -10.45
N LEU A 22 -16.70 -7.45 -9.62
CA LEU A 22 -17.81 -8.39 -9.39
C LEU A 22 -19.04 -7.73 -8.74
N LEU A 23 -18.82 -6.69 -7.93
CA LEU A 23 -19.89 -5.87 -7.35
C LEU A 23 -20.48 -4.86 -8.34
N GLY A 24 -20.00 -4.81 -9.59
CA GLY A 24 -20.48 -3.89 -10.62
C GLY A 24 -20.07 -2.44 -10.38
N LEU A 25 -18.98 -2.19 -9.65
CA LEU A 25 -18.50 -0.83 -9.43
C LEU A 25 -17.96 -0.21 -10.74
N PRO A 26 -18.01 1.13 -10.87
CA PRO A 26 -17.44 1.84 -12.00
C PRO A 26 -15.95 1.51 -12.18
N VAL A 27 -15.47 1.49 -13.42
CA VAL A 27 -14.09 1.12 -13.76
C VAL A 27 -13.06 2.03 -13.08
N GLU A 28 -13.40 3.30 -12.87
CA GLU A 28 -12.58 4.29 -12.17
C GLU A 28 -12.40 3.92 -10.70
N VAL A 29 -13.47 3.41 -10.07
CA VAL A 29 -13.45 2.96 -8.67
C VAL A 29 -12.63 1.69 -8.55
N VAL A 30 -12.78 0.75 -9.48
CA VAL A 30 -11.97 -0.48 -9.52
C VAL A 30 -10.49 -0.15 -9.68
N ALA A 31 -10.13 0.77 -10.57
CA ALA A 31 -8.76 1.21 -10.78
C ALA A 31 -8.17 1.91 -9.55
N ALA A 32 -8.96 2.76 -8.87
CA ALA A 32 -8.55 3.41 -7.63
C ALA A 32 -8.29 2.38 -6.52
N ILE A 33 -9.16 1.38 -6.37
CA ILE A 33 -9.01 0.29 -5.40
C ILE A 33 -7.76 -0.53 -5.69
N ALA A 34 -7.51 -0.87 -6.97
CA ALA A 34 -6.31 -1.60 -7.37
C ALA A 34 -5.03 -0.83 -7.03
N ALA A 35 -4.99 0.47 -7.35
CA ALA A 35 -3.84 1.33 -7.10
C ALA A 35 -3.59 1.52 -5.60
N VAL A 36 -4.64 1.85 -4.84
CA VAL A 36 -4.55 2.11 -3.41
C VAL A 36 -4.26 0.83 -2.63
N GLY A 37 -4.97 -0.26 -2.90
CA GLY A 37 -4.73 -1.56 -2.29
C GLY A 37 -3.36 -2.16 -2.65
N GLY A 38 -2.86 -1.86 -3.85
CA GLY A 38 -1.54 -2.27 -4.32
C GLY A 38 -0.38 -1.50 -3.70
N ALA A 39 -0.58 -0.23 -3.32
CA ALA A 39 0.45 0.62 -2.76
C ALA A 39 0.43 0.69 -1.22
N LEU A 40 -0.76 0.67 -0.60
CA LEU A 40 -0.94 0.89 0.84
C LEU A 40 -0.10 -0.04 1.71
N PRO A 41 -0.10 -1.37 1.52
CA PRO A 41 0.64 -2.22 2.44
C PRO A 41 2.17 -2.06 2.27
N GLY A 42 2.64 -1.56 1.12
CA GLY A 42 4.05 -1.22 0.89
C GLY A 42 4.43 0.06 1.63
N VAL A 43 3.56 1.07 1.55
CA VAL A 43 3.68 2.31 2.34
C VAL A 43 3.64 2.02 3.84
N VAL A 44 2.74 1.16 4.29
CA VAL A 44 2.63 0.76 5.71
C VAL A 44 3.86 -0.03 6.15
N SER A 45 4.33 -0.99 5.35
CA SER A 45 5.56 -1.74 5.67
C SER A 45 6.76 -0.80 5.78
N TRP A 46 6.93 0.12 4.82
CA TRP A 46 8.00 1.11 4.86
C TRP A 46 7.91 2.00 6.10
N LEU A 47 6.72 2.48 6.44
CA LEU A 47 6.48 3.27 7.65
C LEU A 47 6.88 2.51 8.91
N VAL A 48 6.48 1.24 9.03
CA VAL A 48 6.84 0.40 10.17
C VAL A 48 8.36 0.20 10.25
N ASP A 49 9.02 -0.07 9.12
CA ASP A 49 10.48 -0.21 9.03
C ASP A 49 11.23 1.08 9.43
N HIS A 50 10.59 2.25 9.32
CA HIS A 50 11.13 3.56 9.70
C HIS A 50 10.66 4.05 11.07
N GLY A 51 10.12 3.19 11.93
CA GLY A 51 9.70 3.55 13.29
C GLY A 51 8.35 4.27 13.35
N GLY A 52 7.49 4.02 12.36
CA GLY A 52 6.17 4.63 12.21
C GLY A 52 6.24 6.10 11.80
N VAL A 53 5.08 6.76 11.81
CA VAL A 53 4.93 8.16 11.36
C VAL A 53 5.88 9.10 12.09
N ARG A 54 6.06 8.90 13.40
CA ARG A 54 6.96 9.72 14.23
C ARG A 54 8.44 9.49 13.92
N GLY A 55 8.82 8.30 13.46
CA GLY A 55 10.20 7.99 13.05
C GLY A 55 10.53 8.62 11.70
N VAL A 56 9.61 8.49 10.74
CA VAL A 56 9.69 9.15 9.43
C VAL A 56 9.76 10.67 9.59
N LEU A 57 8.85 11.29 10.35
CA LEU A 57 8.86 12.74 10.57
C LEU A 57 10.19 13.23 11.18
N ARG A 58 10.74 12.50 12.13
CA ARG A 58 12.06 12.83 12.71
C ARG A 58 13.19 12.70 11.69
N ALA A 59 13.14 11.70 10.82
CA ALA A 59 14.16 11.50 9.80
C ALA A 59 14.09 12.57 8.70
N VAL A 60 12.89 13.00 8.29
CA VAL A 60 12.68 14.14 7.38
C VAL A 60 13.19 15.43 8.01
N TRP A 61 12.83 15.69 9.27
CA TRP A 61 13.26 16.90 9.97
C TRP A 61 14.78 16.94 10.21
N ALA A 62 15.43 15.77 10.29
CA ALA A 62 16.87 15.62 10.40
C ALA A 62 17.60 15.58 9.04
N GLY A 63 16.89 15.72 7.90
CA GLY A 63 17.47 15.68 6.56
C GLY A 63 18.10 14.34 6.17
N ARG A 64 17.64 13.23 6.76
CA ARG A 64 18.18 11.88 6.51
C ARG A 64 17.46 11.11 5.39
N ILE A 65 16.39 11.69 4.86
CA ILE A 65 15.58 11.22 3.74
C ILE A 65 15.03 12.43 3.00
#